data_AF-A0A5B0H6C3-F1
#
_entry.id   AF-A0A5B0H6C3-F1
#
_cell.length_a   1.000
_cell.length_b   1.000
_cell.length_c   1.000
_cell.angle_alpha   90.00
_cell.angle_beta   90.00
_cell.angle_gamma   90.00
#
_symmetry.space_group_name_H-M   'P 1'
#
loop_
_entity.id
_entity.type
_entity.pdbx_description
1 polymer ?
#
loop_
_entity_poly.entity_id
_entity_poly.type
_entity_poly.pdbx_seq_one_letter_code
_entity_poly.pdbx_strand_id
1 'polypeptide(L)'
;MPIVYDYRYVIACSSLPDEFKREFRKLARGKVNRKYDRRTGADYPVSPETQCYRVAELLDGFETLRAGGFALQTPWNFQGKHLSHLIACWRAQEPTWYDQTKLVHWRQFLLWIRKRTLLALLNSTVRSEASCGHRTPAPVAVVPARGGAAIPVLTYDKVLSALTEHRGNLRKAARALGTTTRAVSQTFTEDSPSEKQLPSGIRILT
;
A
#
# COMPACT_ATOMS: atom_id res chain seq x y z
N MET A 1 -11.89 19.94 0.51
CA MET A 1 -10.41 20.01 0.45
C MET A 1 -9.92 18.93 -0.49
N PRO A 2 -9.02 19.23 -1.44
CA PRO A 2 -8.59 18.25 -2.44
C PRO A 2 -7.78 17.13 -1.77
N ILE A 3 -8.19 15.91 -2.02
CA ILE A 3 -7.57 14.69 -1.51
C ILE A 3 -6.74 14.09 -2.65
N VAL A 4 -5.42 14.00 -2.48
CA VAL A 4 -4.53 13.47 -3.53
C VAL A 4 -4.03 12.08 -3.17
N TYR A 5 -4.40 11.10 -3.99
CA TYR A 5 -3.93 9.72 -3.87
C TYR A 5 -2.58 9.53 -4.56
N ASP A 6 -1.51 9.31 -3.79
CA ASP A 6 -0.21 8.87 -4.31
C ASP A 6 0.30 7.66 -3.51
N TYR A 7 0.41 6.51 -4.17
CA TYR A 7 0.92 5.29 -3.55
C TYR A 7 2.37 5.45 -3.03
N ARG A 8 3.15 6.40 -3.54
CA ARG A 8 4.51 6.67 -3.04
C ARG A 8 4.49 7.27 -1.64
N TYR A 9 3.52 8.14 -1.38
CA TYR A 9 3.26 8.69 -0.07
C TYR A 9 2.82 7.59 0.90
N VAL A 10 1.99 6.64 0.44
CA VAL A 10 1.60 5.45 1.22
C VAL A 10 2.82 4.63 1.64
N ILE A 11 3.75 4.37 0.72
CA ILE A 11 5.02 3.68 1.03
C ILE A 11 5.83 4.47 2.07
N ALA A 12 5.92 5.79 1.92
CA ALA A 12 6.67 6.65 2.83
C ALA A 12 6.13 6.60 4.27
N CYS A 13 4.81 6.55 4.42
CA CYS A 13 4.11 6.50 5.71
C CYS A 13 4.19 5.16 6.45
N SER A 14 4.59 4.08 5.78
CA SER A 14 4.75 2.78 6.46
C SER A 14 5.85 2.81 7.53
N SER A 15 5.78 1.90 8.50
CA SER A 15 6.81 1.71 9.54
C SER A 15 7.98 0.82 9.09
N LEU A 16 7.95 0.34 7.84
CA LEU A 16 8.96 -0.57 7.30
C LEU A 16 10.32 0.13 7.13
N PRO A 17 11.44 -0.62 7.17
CA PRO A 17 12.77 -0.05 6.96
C PRO A 17 12.91 0.67 5.61
N ASP A 18 13.75 1.70 5.54
CA ASP A 18 13.93 2.51 4.33
C ASP A 18 14.42 1.69 3.13
N GLU A 19 15.27 0.71 3.38
CA GLU A 19 15.70 -0.26 2.36
C GLU A 19 14.51 -1.04 1.79
N PHE A 20 13.63 -1.53 2.65
CA PHE A 20 12.43 -2.22 2.24
C PHE A 20 11.52 -1.28 1.42
N LYS A 21 11.26 -0.07 1.93
CA LYS A 21 10.45 0.95 1.23
C LYS A 21 11.00 1.26 -0.15
N ARG A 22 12.32 1.39 -0.29
CA ARG A 22 13.01 1.64 -1.56
C ARG A 22 12.80 0.50 -2.55
N GLU A 23 13.03 -0.74 -2.14
CA GLU A 23 12.85 -1.91 -3.01
C GLU A 23 11.38 -2.15 -3.36
N PHE A 24 10.47 -1.92 -2.42
CA PHE A 24 9.03 -1.98 -2.67
C PHE A 24 8.58 -0.90 -3.66
N ARG A 25 9.11 0.32 -3.56
CA ARG A 25 8.83 1.40 -4.52
C ARG A 25 9.29 1.03 -5.93
N LYS A 26 10.47 0.40 -6.08
CA LYS A 26 10.95 -0.13 -7.37
C LYS A 26 10.01 -1.21 -7.91
N LEU A 27 9.55 -2.11 -7.04
CA LEU A 27 8.62 -3.18 -7.40
C LEU A 27 7.27 -2.64 -7.89
N ALA A 28 6.70 -1.65 -7.19
CA ALA A 28 5.39 -1.08 -7.51
C ALA A 28 5.41 -0.24 -8.79
N ARG A 29 6.56 0.37 -9.12
CA ARG A 29 6.72 1.24 -10.30
C ARG A 29 6.30 0.51 -11.59
N GLY A 30 5.26 1.02 -12.25
CA GLY A 30 4.74 0.49 -13.51
C GLY A 30 3.93 -0.81 -13.40
N LYS A 31 3.83 -1.40 -12.20
CA LYS A 31 3.01 -2.59 -11.95
C LYS A 31 1.71 -2.27 -11.21
N VAL A 32 1.74 -1.28 -10.31
CA VAL A 32 0.59 -0.93 -9.47
C VAL A 32 -0.57 -0.32 -10.26
N ASN A 33 -0.27 0.41 -11.34
CA ASN A 33 -1.22 1.13 -12.18
C ASN A 33 -1.93 0.25 -13.21
N ARG A 34 -1.65 -1.05 -13.24
CA ARG A 34 -2.24 -1.99 -14.20
C ARG A 34 -2.93 -3.15 -13.48
N LYS A 35 -4.00 -3.63 -14.11
CA LYS A 35 -4.65 -4.89 -13.79
C LYS A 35 -4.75 -5.69 -15.07
N TYR A 36 -4.14 -6.86 -15.08
CA TYR A 36 -4.23 -7.78 -16.21
C TYR A 36 -5.50 -8.63 -16.06
N ASP A 37 -6.36 -8.60 -17.06
CA ASP A 37 -7.50 -9.53 -17.18
C ASP A 37 -7.11 -10.70 -18.07
N ARG A 38 -7.08 -11.90 -17.48
CA ARG A 38 -6.73 -13.12 -18.19
C ARG A 38 -7.82 -13.56 -19.18
N ARG A 39 -9.08 -13.17 -18.96
CA ARG A 39 -10.21 -13.56 -19.82
C ARG A 39 -10.19 -12.81 -21.14
N THR A 40 -9.86 -11.52 -21.09
CA THR A 40 -9.85 -10.63 -22.25
C THR A 40 -8.45 -10.43 -22.82
N GLY A 41 -7.40 -10.82 -22.08
CA GLY A 41 -6.00 -10.59 -22.46
C GLY A 41 -5.57 -9.12 -22.35
N ALA A 42 -6.42 -8.25 -21.79
CA ALA A 42 -6.22 -6.81 -21.76
C ALA A 42 -5.60 -6.31 -20.44
N ASP A 43 -4.81 -5.24 -20.55
CA ASP A 43 -4.31 -4.46 -19.42
C ASP A 43 -5.22 -3.25 -19.20
N TYR A 44 -5.83 -3.17 -18.01
CA TYR A 44 -6.66 -2.03 -17.62
C TYR A 44 -5.91 -1.07 -16.70
N PRO A 45 -6.02 0.26 -16.91
CA PRO A 45 -5.50 1.24 -15.96
C PRO A 45 -6.28 1.15 -14.65
N VAL A 46 -5.56 1.30 -13.53
CA VAL A 46 -6.11 1.27 -12.18
C VAL A 46 -6.17 2.69 -11.62
N SER A 47 -7.28 3.08 -10.99
CA SER A 47 -7.43 4.42 -10.39
C SER A 47 -6.36 4.69 -9.31
N PRO A 48 -5.90 5.95 -9.12
CA PRO A 48 -4.90 6.27 -8.09
C PRO A 48 -5.28 5.83 -6.68
N GLU A 49 -6.57 5.93 -6.32
CA GLU A 49 -7.11 5.44 -5.06
C GLU A 49 -6.95 3.93 -4.91
N THR A 50 -7.32 3.15 -5.94
CA THR A 50 -7.15 1.69 -5.91
C THR A 50 -5.67 1.28 -5.86
N GLN A 51 -4.78 2.07 -6.48
CA GLN A 51 -3.33 1.87 -6.35
C GLN A 51 -2.88 2.03 -4.89
N CYS A 52 -3.42 3.03 -4.18
CA CYS A 52 -3.13 3.28 -2.77
C CYS A 52 -3.68 2.16 -1.87
N TYR A 53 -4.92 1.70 -2.08
CA TYR A 53 -5.49 0.54 -1.36
C TYR A 53 -4.61 -0.69 -1.51
N ARG A 54 -4.24 -1.03 -2.75
CA ARG A 54 -3.38 -2.19 -3.03
C ARG A 54 -2.04 -2.09 -2.32
N VAL A 55 -1.42 -0.91 -2.32
CA VAL A 55 -0.12 -0.70 -1.66
C VAL A 55 -0.24 -0.73 -0.14
N ALA A 56 -1.25 -0.08 0.43
CA ALA A 56 -1.51 -0.07 1.87
C ALA A 56 -1.72 -1.50 2.39
N GLU A 57 -2.56 -2.30 1.73
CA GLU A 57 -2.82 -3.70 2.09
C GLU A 57 -1.54 -4.55 2.10
N LEU A 58 -0.70 -4.38 1.07
CA LEU A 58 0.55 -5.13 0.99
C LEU A 58 1.52 -4.73 2.09
N LEU A 59 1.66 -3.42 2.35
CA LEU A 59 2.55 -2.91 3.38
C LEU A 59 2.09 -3.35 4.77
N ASP A 60 0.80 -3.31 5.07
CA ASP A 60 0.26 -3.78 6.35
C ASP A 60 0.56 -5.26 6.60
N GLY A 61 0.45 -6.14 5.58
CA GLY A 61 0.87 -7.52 5.77
C GLY A 61 2.39 -7.67 5.96
N PHE A 62 3.23 -6.84 5.36
CA PHE A 62 4.66 -6.83 5.69
C PHE A 62 4.96 -6.34 7.10
N GLU A 63 4.19 -5.39 7.61
CA GLU A 63 4.27 -4.96 8.99
C GLU A 63 3.79 -6.05 9.95
N THR A 64 2.72 -6.76 9.60
CA THR A 64 2.23 -7.93 10.34
C THR A 64 3.30 -9.01 10.42
N LEU A 65 3.98 -9.31 9.31
CA LEU A 65 5.13 -10.22 9.30
C LEU A 65 6.23 -9.77 10.26
N ARG A 66 6.54 -8.47 10.27
CA ARG A 66 7.57 -7.92 11.14
C ARG A 66 7.19 -8.00 12.62
N ALA A 67 5.92 -7.73 12.95
CA ALA A 67 5.37 -7.92 14.29
C ALA A 67 5.42 -9.40 14.73
N GLY A 68 5.25 -10.33 13.80
CA GLY A 68 5.44 -11.76 14.00
C GLY A 68 6.91 -12.23 14.04
N GLY A 69 7.88 -11.31 14.07
CA GLY A 69 9.31 -11.62 14.16
C GLY A 69 10.03 -11.82 12.82
N PHE A 70 9.34 -11.67 11.68
CA PHE A 70 9.95 -11.80 10.36
C PHE A 70 10.51 -10.46 9.86
N ALA A 71 11.82 -10.26 10.02
CA ALA A 71 12.50 -9.03 9.59
C ALA A 71 12.91 -9.08 8.10
N LEU A 72 11.94 -9.04 7.17
CA LEU A 72 12.26 -8.97 5.74
C LEU A 72 12.93 -7.64 5.40
N GLN A 73 14.12 -7.70 4.80
CA GLN A 73 14.83 -6.51 4.32
C GLN A 73 14.30 -6.03 2.96
N THR A 74 13.80 -6.95 2.13
CA THR A 74 13.25 -6.63 0.81
C THR A 74 11.99 -7.46 0.53
N PRO A 75 11.06 -6.97 -0.32
CA PRO A 75 9.87 -7.73 -0.71
C PRO A 75 10.20 -9.02 -1.48
N TRP A 76 11.39 -9.11 -2.08
CA TRP A 76 11.85 -10.28 -2.84
C TRP A 76 12.15 -11.49 -1.95
N ASN A 77 12.48 -11.23 -0.67
CA ASN A 77 12.76 -12.25 0.34
C ASN A 77 11.49 -12.93 0.87
N PHE A 78 10.32 -12.63 0.31
CA PHE A 78 9.07 -13.31 0.66
C PHE A 78 9.13 -14.81 0.33
N GLN A 79 8.66 -15.66 1.24
CA GLN A 79 8.82 -17.13 1.20
C GLN A 79 7.58 -17.81 1.76
N GLY A 80 7.50 -19.15 1.62
CA GLY A 80 6.36 -19.96 2.08
C GLY A 80 6.03 -19.76 3.55
N LYS A 81 7.04 -19.77 4.44
CA LYS A 81 6.84 -19.53 5.88
C LYS A 81 6.16 -18.19 6.18
N HIS A 82 6.50 -17.14 5.43
CA HIS A 82 5.90 -15.82 5.57
C HIS A 82 4.43 -15.86 5.13
N LEU A 83 4.14 -16.49 3.99
CA LEU A 83 2.77 -16.66 3.51
C LEU A 83 1.92 -17.47 4.49
N SER A 84 2.44 -18.57 5.02
CA SER A 84 1.74 -19.39 6.02
C SER A 84 1.43 -18.61 7.29
N HIS A 85 2.38 -17.80 7.77
CA HIS A 85 2.16 -16.94 8.93
C HIS A 85 1.09 -15.87 8.67
N LEU A 86 1.12 -15.22 7.50
CA LEU A 86 0.09 -14.25 7.11
C LEU A 86 -1.30 -14.89 7.05
N ILE A 87 -1.42 -16.06 6.43
CA ILE A 87 -2.68 -16.81 6.37
C ILE A 87 -3.18 -17.15 7.78
N ALA A 88 -2.30 -17.58 8.68
CA ALA A 88 -2.67 -17.84 10.07
C ALA A 88 -3.17 -16.58 10.79
N CYS A 89 -2.53 -15.42 10.57
CA CYS A 89 -2.99 -14.15 11.11
C CYS A 89 -4.37 -13.77 10.59
N TRP A 90 -4.59 -13.88 9.27
CA TRP A 90 -5.89 -13.56 8.68
C TRP A 90 -7.01 -14.48 9.18
N ARG A 91 -6.74 -15.77 9.33
CA ARG A 91 -7.68 -16.75 9.94
C ARG A 91 -8.08 -16.38 11.35
N ALA A 92 -7.13 -15.92 12.15
CA ALA A 92 -7.37 -15.55 13.54
C ALA A 92 -8.17 -14.24 13.66
N GLN A 93 -7.99 -13.31 12.71
CA GLN A 93 -8.66 -12.01 12.72
C GLN A 93 -10.09 -12.08 12.18
N GLU A 94 -10.30 -12.85 11.11
CA GLU A 94 -11.55 -12.81 10.36
C GLU A 94 -12.00 -14.22 9.93
N PRO A 95 -13.22 -14.66 10.32
CA PRO A 95 -13.74 -15.98 9.97
C PRO A 95 -13.83 -16.24 8.45
N THR A 96 -14.03 -15.17 7.67
CA THR A 96 -14.22 -15.20 6.21
C THR A 96 -13.05 -14.57 5.45
N TRP A 97 -11.83 -14.64 5.99
CA TRP A 97 -10.62 -14.07 5.37
C TRP A 97 -10.40 -14.47 3.90
N TYR A 98 -10.94 -15.63 3.50
CA TYR A 98 -10.77 -16.24 2.18
C TYR A 98 -11.60 -15.59 1.06
N ASP A 99 -12.56 -14.70 1.38
CA ASP A 99 -13.46 -14.05 0.42
C ASP A 99 -13.15 -12.56 0.19
N GLN A 100 -11.92 -12.16 0.50
CA GLN A 100 -11.63 -10.74 0.66
C GLN A 100 -10.79 -10.13 -0.47
N THR A 101 -11.05 -8.84 -0.70
CA THR A 101 -10.31 -7.98 -1.64
C THR A 101 -8.80 -8.02 -1.39
N LYS A 102 -8.35 -8.21 -0.14
CA LYS A 102 -6.93 -8.38 0.21
C LYS A 102 -6.25 -9.50 -0.56
N LEU A 103 -6.94 -10.63 -0.81
CA LEU A 103 -6.37 -11.74 -1.55
C LEU A 103 -6.09 -11.42 -3.01
N VAL A 104 -6.88 -10.52 -3.61
CA VAL A 104 -6.63 -10.02 -4.96
C VAL A 104 -5.28 -9.29 -5.00
N HIS A 105 -5.01 -8.45 -3.99
CA HIS A 105 -3.76 -7.71 -3.87
C HIS A 105 -2.56 -8.64 -3.63
N TRP A 106 -2.70 -9.61 -2.71
CA TRP A 106 -1.65 -10.60 -2.43
C TRP A 106 -1.34 -11.51 -3.61
N ARG A 107 -2.35 -12.00 -4.34
CA ARG A 107 -2.15 -12.76 -5.59
C ARG A 107 -1.35 -11.94 -6.60
N GLN A 108 -1.72 -10.68 -6.78
CA GLN A 108 -1.06 -9.77 -7.71
C GLN A 108 0.40 -9.50 -7.30
N PHE A 109 0.66 -9.34 -6.00
CA PHE A 109 2.00 -9.20 -5.47
C PHE A 109 2.88 -10.44 -5.74
N LEU A 110 2.36 -11.65 -5.48
CA LEU A 110 3.09 -12.89 -5.75
C LEU A 110 3.45 -13.06 -7.24
N LEU A 111 2.59 -12.58 -8.14
CA LEU A 111 2.90 -12.47 -9.57
C LEU A 111 4.01 -11.45 -9.84
N TRP A 112 3.98 -10.28 -9.18
CA TRP A 112 5.00 -9.24 -9.36
C TRP A 112 6.40 -9.69 -8.98
N ILE A 113 6.53 -10.51 -7.94
CA ILE A 113 7.80 -11.11 -7.49
C ILE A 113 8.08 -12.48 -8.12
N ARG A 114 7.26 -12.90 -9.09
CA ARG A 114 7.39 -14.16 -9.85
C ARG A 114 7.38 -15.45 -9.01
N LYS A 115 6.75 -15.44 -7.83
CA LYS A 115 6.66 -16.62 -6.95
C LYS A 115 5.39 -17.42 -7.20
N ARG A 116 5.35 -18.10 -8.37
CA ARG A 116 4.18 -18.88 -8.82
C ARG A 116 3.82 -20.06 -7.90
N THR A 117 4.81 -20.67 -7.26
CA THR A 117 4.59 -21.76 -6.28
C THR A 117 3.83 -21.25 -5.05
N LEU A 118 4.19 -20.06 -4.55
CA LEU A 118 3.47 -19.42 -3.45
C LEU A 118 2.06 -19.00 -3.85
N LEU A 119 1.87 -18.54 -5.10
CA LEU A 119 0.55 -18.23 -5.63
C LEU A 119 -0.35 -19.48 -5.68
N ALA A 120 0.21 -20.61 -6.12
CA ALA A 120 -0.51 -21.88 -6.13
C ALA A 120 -0.90 -22.31 -4.70
N LEU A 121 0.03 -22.19 -3.74
CA LEU A 121 -0.24 -22.45 -2.33
C LEU A 121 -1.38 -21.58 -1.81
N LEU A 122 -1.32 -20.26 -2.02
CA LEU A 122 -2.39 -19.34 -1.60
C LEU A 122 -3.74 -19.75 -2.19
N ASN A 123 -3.81 -20.02 -3.50
CA ASN A 123 -5.05 -20.42 -4.15
C ASN A 123 -5.58 -21.77 -3.66
N SER A 124 -4.71 -22.73 -3.37
CA SER A 124 -5.10 -24.03 -2.82
C SER A 124 -5.67 -23.90 -1.40
N THR A 125 -5.03 -23.10 -0.55
CA THR A 125 -5.50 -22.84 0.83
C THR A 125 -6.87 -22.15 0.83
N VAL A 126 -7.04 -21.10 0.02
CA VAL A 126 -8.32 -20.39 -0.12
C VAL A 126 -9.43 -21.32 -0.61
N ARG A 127 -9.14 -22.18 -1.60
CA ARG A 127 -10.11 -23.17 -2.09
C ARG A 127 -10.49 -24.17 -0.99
N SER A 128 -9.50 -24.68 -0.26
CA SER A 128 -9.74 -25.63 0.83
C SER A 128 -10.63 -25.05 1.92
N GLU A 129 -10.38 -23.80 2.33
CA GLU A 129 -11.23 -23.11 3.33
C GLU A 129 -12.65 -22.89 2.83
N ALA A 130 -12.81 -22.41 1.60
CA ALA A 130 -14.13 -22.20 1.00
C ALA A 130 -14.95 -23.49 0.92
N SER A 131 -14.30 -24.64 0.74
CA SER A 131 -14.95 -25.96 0.73
C SER A 131 -15.23 -26.53 2.13
N CYS A 132 -14.54 -26.08 3.18
CA CYS A 132 -14.59 -26.65 4.53
C CYS A 132 -15.51 -25.89 5.50
N GLY A 133 -16.45 -25.07 5.00
CA GLY A 133 -17.32 -24.19 5.78
C GLY A 133 -17.53 -24.61 7.24
N HIS A 134 -16.95 -23.82 8.16
CA HIS A 134 -17.07 -23.91 9.62
C HIS A 134 -16.27 -25.03 10.33
N ARG A 135 -14.99 -24.78 10.62
CA ARG A 135 -14.32 -25.35 11.80
C ARG A 135 -13.76 -24.22 12.65
N THR A 136 -14.27 -24.12 13.88
CA THR A 136 -13.85 -23.18 14.92
C THR A 136 -12.35 -23.36 15.20
N PRO A 137 -11.50 -22.34 15.06
CA PRO A 137 -10.07 -22.48 15.32
C PRO A 137 -9.78 -22.45 16.83
N ALA A 138 -8.80 -23.27 17.23
CA ALA A 138 -8.21 -23.27 18.58
C ALA A 138 -7.57 -21.91 18.90
N PRO A 139 -7.50 -21.50 20.19
CA PRO A 139 -7.02 -20.19 20.58
C PRO A 139 -5.51 -20.08 20.35
N VAL A 140 -5.12 -19.41 19.28
CA VAL A 140 -3.76 -18.91 19.07
C VAL A 140 -3.73 -17.45 19.50
N ALA A 141 -2.69 -17.06 20.24
CA ALA A 141 -2.52 -15.73 20.82
C ALA A 141 -2.96 -14.61 19.87
N VAL A 142 -3.99 -13.88 20.30
CA VAL A 142 -4.70 -12.87 19.52
C VAL A 142 -3.77 -11.67 19.31
N VAL A 143 -3.27 -11.52 18.08
CA VAL A 143 -2.74 -10.24 17.59
C VAL A 143 -3.95 -9.33 17.36
N PRO A 144 -3.96 -8.07 17.84
CA PRO A 144 -5.12 -7.20 17.74
C PRO A 144 -5.59 -7.06 16.29
N ALA A 145 -6.90 -7.21 16.09
CA ALA A 145 -7.56 -7.03 14.81
C ALA A 145 -7.29 -5.62 14.29
N ARG A 146 -6.49 -5.51 13.23
CA ARG A 146 -6.30 -4.26 12.50
C ARG A 146 -7.44 -4.16 11.50
N GLY A 147 -8.36 -3.21 11.74
CA GLY A 147 -9.35 -2.80 10.73
C GLY A 147 -8.64 -2.41 9.43
N GLY A 148 -9.29 -2.65 8.29
CA GLY A 148 -8.69 -2.52 6.96
C GLY A 148 -7.76 -1.31 6.81
N ALA A 149 -6.60 -1.52 6.18
CA ALA A 149 -5.49 -0.58 6.19
C ALA A 149 -5.95 0.86 5.85
N ALA A 150 -5.99 1.73 6.85
CA ALA A 150 -6.35 3.13 6.67
C ALA A 150 -5.36 3.75 5.66
N ILE A 151 -5.85 4.19 4.50
CA ILE A 151 -4.96 4.74 3.49
C ILE A 151 -4.47 6.11 3.96
N PRO A 152 -3.15 6.29 4.12
CA PRO A 152 -2.60 7.63 4.29
C PRO A 152 -2.76 8.41 2.98
N VAL A 153 -3.51 9.50 3.03
CA VAL A 153 -3.72 10.38 1.88
C VAL A 153 -2.96 11.70 2.06
N LEU A 154 -2.51 12.27 0.94
CA LEU A 154 -1.93 13.61 0.90
C LEU A 154 -3.06 14.63 0.99
N THR A 155 -3.09 15.34 2.12
CA THR A 155 -4.02 16.44 2.37
C THR A 155 -3.31 17.77 2.19
N TYR A 156 -4.09 18.81 1.92
CA TYR A 156 -3.60 20.19 1.80
C TYR A 156 -2.73 20.60 3.00
N ASP A 157 -3.20 20.36 4.24
CA ASP A 157 -2.48 20.78 5.46
C ASP A 157 -1.09 20.15 5.57
N LYS A 158 -0.96 18.87 5.23
CA LYS A 158 0.33 18.16 5.25
C LYS A 158 1.30 18.74 4.21
N VAL A 159 0.76 19.05 3.03
CA VAL A 159 1.56 19.65 1.96
C VAL A 159 1.96 21.07 2.32
N LEU A 160 1.05 21.87 2.88
CA LEU A 160 1.34 23.22 3.32
C LEU A 160 2.40 23.22 4.43
N SER A 161 2.28 22.34 5.42
CA SER A 161 3.28 22.17 6.48
C SER A 161 4.67 21.87 5.89
N ALA A 162 4.77 20.90 4.98
CA ALA A 162 6.06 20.56 4.35
C ALA A 162 6.64 21.70 3.50
N LEU A 163 5.78 22.49 2.84
CA LEU A 163 6.22 23.67 2.08
C LEU A 163 6.69 24.80 2.98
N THR A 164 6.02 25.03 4.11
CA THR A 164 6.44 26.05 5.09
C THR A 164 7.82 25.72 5.65
N GLU A 165 8.04 24.47 6.06
CA GLU A 165 9.33 23.98 6.57
C GLU A 165 10.46 24.16 5.55
N HIS A 166 10.17 23.92 4.28
CA HIS A 166 11.15 24.03 3.19
C HIS A 166 11.08 25.35 2.42
N ARG A 167 10.51 26.40 3.02
CA ARG A 167 10.48 27.77 2.48
C ARG A 167 9.95 27.86 1.04
N GLY A 168 8.87 27.14 0.75
CA GLY A 168 8.22 27.11 -0.57
C GLY A 168 8.94 26.28 -1.63
N ASN A 169 10.02 25.55 -1.29
CA ASN A 169 10.72 24.69 -2.25
C ASN A 169 9.95 23.37 -2.49
N LEU A 170 9.26 23.29 -3.64
CA LEU A 170 8.46 22.11 -4.02
C LEU A 170 9.26 20.81 -4.04
N ARG A 171 10.49 20.83 -4.55
CA ARG A 171 11.32 19.62 -4.66
C ARG A 171 11.69 19.09 -3.29
N LYS A 172 12.08 19.97 -2.37
CA LYS A 172 12.41 19.58 -0.98
C LYS A 172 11.17 19.06 -0.25
N ALA A 173 10.03 19.76 -0.35
CA ALA A 173 8.77 19.33 0.24
C ALA A 173 8.29 17.96 -0.28
N ALA A 174 8.30 17.77 -1.60
CA ALA A 174 7.95 16.48 -2.20
C ALA A 174 8.88 15.34 -1.73
N ARG A 175 10.18 15.64 -1.58
CA ARG A 175 11.17 14.66 -1.12
C ARG A 175 10.97 14.29 0.36
N ALA A 176 10.68 15.27 1.22
CA ALA A 176 10.37 15.06 2.63
C ALA A 176 9.10 14.23 2.82
N LEU A 177 8.06 14.51 2.04
CA LEU A 177 6.84 13.72 2.01
C LEU A 177 7.00 12.36 1.31
N GLY A 178 8.13 12.08 0.66
CA GLY A 178 8.36 10.83 -0.09
C GLY A 178 7.44 10.65 -1.31
N THR A 179 6.96 11.76 -1.88
CA THR A 179 6.03 11.82 -3.03
C THR A 179 6.69 12.54 -4.23
N THR A 180 5.90 12.94 -5.23
CA THR A 180 6.34 13.70 -6.40
C THR A 180 5.92 15.16 -6.31
N THR A 181 6.68 16.05 -6.96
CA THR A 181 6.31 17.47 -7.07
C THR A 181 4.94 17.64 -7.71
N ARG A 182 4.60 16.81 -8.69
CA ARG A 182 3.27 16.80 -9.33
C ARG A 182 2.15 16.53 -8.32
N ALA A 183 2.30 15.53 -7.45
CA ALA A 183 1.28 15.20 -6.43
C ALA A 183 1.13 16.33 -5.41
N VAL A 184 2.24 16.96 -5.01
CA VAL A 184 2.23 18.18 -4.18
C VAL A 184 1.45 19.30 -4.86
N SER A 185 1.77 19.63 -6.12
CA SER A 185 1.07 20.67 -6.87
C SER A 185 -0.42 20.39 -7.06
N GLN A 186 -0.80 19.12 -7.25
CA GLN A 186 -2.20 18.70 -7.41
C GLN A 186 -3.07 19.03 -6.19
N THR A 187 -2.49 19.10 -4.99
CA THR A 187 -3.25 19.51 -3.79
C THR A 187 -3.70 20.97 -3.81
N PHE A 188 -3.23 21.77 -4.77
CA PHE A 188 -3.57 23.19 -4.91
C PHE A 188 -4.46 23.50 -6.14
N THR A 189 -4.74 22.55 -7.02
CA THR A 189 -5.16 22.88 -8.41
C THR A 189 -6.65 22.75 -8.75
N GLU A 190 -7.56 22.51 -7.80
CA GLU A 190 -8.96 22.22 -8.17
C GLU A 190 -9.93 23.41 -8.28
N ASP A 191 -9.54 24.67 -8.01
CA ASP A 191 -10.31 25.84 -8.47
C ASP A 191 -9.46 27.13 -8.44
N SER A 192 -8.88 27.51 -9.58
CA SER A 192 -8.07 28.73 -9.79
C SER A 192 -6.70 28.79 -9.05
N PRO A 193 -5.60 29.20 -9.72
CA PRO A 193 -4.37 29.55 -9.05
C PRO A 193 -4.55 30.94 -8.42
N SER A 194 -5.35 31.05 -7.36
CA SER A 194 -5.37 32.30 -6.62
C SER A 194 -4.15 32.31 -5.71
N GLU A 195 -3.19 33.19 -6.01
CA GLU A 195 -2.10 33.60 -5.10
C GLU A 195 -2.58 33.96 -3.68
N LYS A 196 -3.90 34.03 -3.47
CA LYS A 196 -4.60 34.32 -2.21
C LYS A 196 -4.70 33.14 -1.23
N GLN A 197 -4.38 31.89 -1.60
CA GLN A 197 -4.43 30.74 -0.67
C GLN A 197 -3.08 30.40 -0.01
N LEU A 198 -1.98 31.01 -0.43
CA LEU A 198 -0.69 30.83 0.23
C LEU A 198 -0.57 31.85 1.38
N PRO A 199 -0.17 31.45 2.59
CA PRO A 199 0.15 32.38 3.67
C PRO A 199 1.17 33.42 3.19
N SER A 200 1.02 34.66 3.64
CA SER A 200 1.89 35.79 3.31
C SER A 200 3.38 35.40 3.43
N GLY A 201 4.10 35.36 2.29
CA GLY A 201 5.54 35.08 2.26
C GLY A 201 5.96 33.74 1.64
N ILE A 202 5.02 32.84 1.32
CA ILE A 202 5.34 31.60 0.60
C ILE A 202 5.12 31.79 -0.90
N ARG A 203 6.20 32.00 -1.65
CA ARG A 203 6.20 31.86 -3.11
C ARG A 203 6.66 30.46 -3.47
N ILE A 204 5.86 29.76 -4.26
CA ILE A 204 6.22 28.47 -4.85
C ILE A 204 7.39 28.72 -5.82
N LEU A 205 8.59 28.27 -5.47
CA LEU A 205 9.76 28.33 -6.34
C LEU A 205 9.79 27.07 -7.22
N THR A 206 9.61 27.23 -8.52
CA THR A 206 9.64 26.17 -9.54
C THR A 206 11.05 25.65 -9.84
#